data_AF-A0A0A1SKG2-F1
#
_entry.id   AF-A0A0A1SKG2-F1
#
_cell.length_a   1.000
_cell.length_b   1.000
_cell.length_c   1.000
_cell.angle_alpha   90.00
_cell.angle_beta   90.00
_cell.angle_gamma   90.00
#
_symmetry.space_group_name_H-M   'P 1'
#
loop_
_entity.id
_entity.type
_entity.pdbx_description
1 polymer ?
#
loop_
_entity_poly.entity_id
_entity_poly.type
_entity_poly.pdbx_seq_one_letter_code
_entity_poly.pdbx_strand_id
1 'polypeptide(L)'
;MDRMSPPASPDMAPREMPEAGSATASSRPAETEESGRRRESSSSLALFLSPLFELYQGTLTTKSVYPAMRAFLLSDGYAAAWGKLVAAVLVNHVRRIAVPWLGQQPLFSSSLELMKMAKSSPYFVLEEMLRVPIGRVGVWAVTMMAYASIRQGLMSFFLSYEIMVVRRDAMKRILKEKMVSDVLMVVLLSMAVMHAEYVYGEAAWAAALLVSVVKVAVYGAPESLRMLWNLVTESVGSMSRLLLVSVLFQNNVSRGLSLLAPRGGRLPLAVYLFGAGVGYVTYNVVRYSNYYFIALEMREMLLTWLWLAVATATAVYWKYMGTTPELDEAISKLE
;
A
#
# COMPACT_ATOMS: atom_id res chain seq x y z
N MET A 1 12.51 -4.05 -73.78
CA MET A 1 11.27 -3.27 -73.64
C MET A 1 11.31 -2.56 -72.30
N ASP A 2 11.87 -1.36 -72.37
CA ASP A 2 11.65 -0.12 -71.64
C ASP A 2 11.29 -0.11 -70.14
N ARG A 3 12.26 0.44 -69.41
CA ARG A 3 12.15 1.08 -68.10
C ARG A 3 11.41 2.41 -68.23
N MET A 4 10.58 2.77 -67.25
CA MET A 4 10.23 4.17 -66.97
C MET A 4 10.50 4.49 -65.50
N SER A 5 11.49 5.34 -65.29
CA SER A 5 11.77 6.04 -64.04
C SER A 5 11.06 7.40 -64.05
N PRO A 6 10.59 7.93 -62.91
CA PRO A 6 10.02 9.28 -62.83
C PRO A 6 11.11 10.38 -62.73
N PRO A 7 10.77 11.63 -63.13
CA PRO A 7 11.73 12.69 -63.40
C PRO A 7 12.21 13.48 -62.17
N ALA A 8 13.43 13.98 -62.29
CA ALA A 8 14.08 14.94 -61.42
C ALA A 8 13.43 16.32 -61.48
N SER A 9 13.42 17.03 -60.34
CA SER A 9 12.99 18.43 -60.24
C SER A 9 14.21 19.33 -59.96
N PRO A 10 14.25 20.58 -60.47
CA PRO A 10 15.49 21.29 -60.74
C PRO A 10 15.97 22.22 -59.61
N ASP A 11 17.28 22.47 -59.68
CA ASP A 11 18.06 23.49 -59.00
C ASP A 11 17.42 24.88 -58.99
N MET A 12 17.42 25.53 -57.82
CA MET A 12 17.41 26.99 -57.71
C MET A 12 18.56 27.43 -56.81
N ALA A 13 19.51 28.12 -57.45
CA ALA A 13 20.70 28.74 -56.90
C ALA A 13 20.36 30.06 -56.15
N PRO A 14 21.34 30.70 -55.48
CA PRO A 14 21.14 31.51 -54.28
C PRO A 14 20.80 32.96 -54.60
N ARG A 15 20.09 33.62 -53.67
CA ARG A 15 19.85 35.06 -53.71
C ARG A 15 20.58 35.72 -52.55
N GLU A 16 21.50 36.61 -52.91
CA GLU A 16 22.36 37.40 -52.04
C GLU A 16 21.55 38.39 -51.16
N MET A 17 22.16 38.67 -50.00
CA MET A 17 21.76 39.68 -49.03
C MET A 17 22.00 41.11 -49.54
N PRO A 18 21.35 42.09 -48.88
CA PRO A 18 22.08 43.27 -48.47
C PRO A 18 22.02 43.49 -46.94
N GLU A 19 23.14 44.01 -46.45
CA GLU A 19 23.44 44.36 -45.07
C GLU A 19 22.68 45.58 -44.54
N ALA A 20 22.77 45.72 -43.22
CA ALA A 20 22.87 46.95 -42.42
C ALA A 20 21.58 47.74 -42.13
N GLY A 21 21.17 47.65 -40.86
CA GLY A 21 20.17 48.52 -40.25
C GLY A 21 20.18 48.38 -38.73
N SER A 22 21.23 48.92 -38.09
CA SER A 22 21.29 49.12 -36.64
C SER A 22 20.25 50.14 -36.19
N ALA A 23 19.24 49.71 -35.43
CA ALA A 23 18.45 50.58 -34.57
C ALA A 23 18.09 49.85 -33.27
N THR A 24 18.73 50.29 -32.20
CA THR A 24 18.48 49.98 -30.79
C THR A 24 17.00 50.09 -30.43
N ALA A 25 16.37 48.97 -30.11
CA ALA A 25 15.12 48.93 -29.36
C ALA A 25 15.25 47.91 -28.22
N SER A 26 15.21 48.42 -27.00
CA SER A 26 15.25 47.68 -25.74
C SER A 26 14.05 46.73 -25.65
N SER A 27 14.26 45.46 -25.99
CA SER A 27 13.32 44.36 -25.74
C SER A 27 13.60 43.77 -24.36
N ARG A 28 12.75 44.14 -23.41
CA ARG A 28 12.66 43.54 -22.07
C ARG A 28 12.17 42.08 -22.22
N PRO A 29 12.90 41.06 -21.74
CA PRO A 29 12.50 39.67 -21.94
C PRO A 29 11.33 39.30 -21.03
N ALA A 30 10.22 38.87 -21.63
CA ALA A 30 9.06 38.28 -20.96
C ALA A 30 9.29 36.78 -20.67
N GLU A 31 10.39 36.44 -19.97
CA GLU A 31 10.76 35.04 -19.66
C GLU A 31 10.63 34.65 -18.18
N THR A 32 10.03 35.49 -17.34
CA THR A 32 10.03 35.26 -15.88
C THR A 32 8.73 34.72 -15.28
N GLU A 33 7.64 34.57 -16.04
CA GLU A 33 6.36 34.11 -15.47
C GLU A 33 6.13 32.59 -15.52
N GLU A 34 6.72 31.87 -16.47
CA GLU A 34 6.47 30.42 -16.60
C GLU A 34 7.30 29.57 -15.60
N SER A 35 8.46 30.09 -15.18
CA SER A 35 9.32 29.51 -14.13
C SER A 35 8.68 29.62 -12.73
N GLY A 36 7.91 30.68 -12.47
CA GLY A 36 7.18 30.88 -11.21
C GLY A 36 6.05 29.87 -11.01
N ARG A 37 5.23 29.62 -12.05
CA ARG A 37 4.11 28.66 -11.99
C ARG A 37 4.55 27.21 -11.75
N ARG A 38 5.69 26.77 -12.30
CA ARG A 38 6.22 25.40 -12.06
C ARG A 38 6.71 25.18 -10.63
N ARG A 39 7.26 26.21 -9.98
CA ARG A 39 7.71 26.12 -8.58
C ARG A 39 6.54 26.07 -7.60
N GLU A 40 5.47 26.82 -7.84
CA GLU A 40 4.27 26.80 -6.97
C GLU A 40 3.50 25.48 -7.02
N SER A 41 3.46 24.81 -8.17
CA SER A 41 2.82 23.49 -8.30
C SER A 41 3.55 22.37 -7.55
N SER A 42 4.85 22.53 -7.30
CA SER A 42 5.67 21.50 -6.64
C SER A 42 5.60 21.63 -5.11
N SER A 43 5.49 22.85 -4.60
CA SER A 43 5.30 23.12 -3.17
C SER A 43 3.87 22.79 -2.70
N SER A 44 2.85 22.99 -3.54
CA SER A 44 1.46 22.64 -3.20
C SER A 44 1.26 21.13 -3.00
N LEU A 45 1.92 20.30 -3.79
CA LEU A 45 1.83 18.83 -3.69
C LEU A 45 2.55 18.29 -2.46
N ALA A 46 3.73 18.83 -2.13
CA ALA A 46 4.45 18.45 -0.91
C ALA A 46 3.66 18.84 0.35
N LEU A 47 3.05 20.03 0.36
CA LEU A 47 2.17 20.49 1.43
C LEU A 47 0.87 19.68 1.52
N PHE A 48 0.32 19.21 0.40
CA PHE A 48 -0.85 18.35 0.36
C PHE A 48 -0.57 16.94 0.91
N LEU A 49 0.63 16.40 0.66
CA LEU A 49 1.01 15.04 1.04
C LEU A 49 1.49 14.93 2.51
N SER A 50 2.07 15.98 3.09
CA SER A 50 2.61 15.93 4.47
C SER A 50 1.58 15.52 5.54
N PRO A 51 0.36 16.09 5.58
CA PRO A 51 -0.67 15.71 6.56
C PRO A 51 -1.18 14.28 6.35
N LEU A 52 -1.22 13.81 5.09
CA LEU A 52 -1.57 12.43 4.75
C LEU A 52 -0.56 11.45 5.33
N PHE A 53 0.74 11.78 5.27
CA PHE A 53 1.81 10.95 5.83
C PHE A 53 1.81 10.94 7.37
N GLU A 54 1.58 12.09 8.00
CA GLU A 54 1.47 12.17 9.47
C GLU A 54 0.24 11.41 9.99
N LEU A 55 -0.92 11.53 9.33
CA LEU A 55 -2.12 10.77 9.68
C LEU A 55 -1.92 9.25 9.50
N TYR A 56 -1.16 8.86 8.47
CA TYR A 56 -0.84 7.47 8.19
C TYR A 56 0.20 6.87 9.16
N GLN A 57 1.13 7.67 9.67
CA GLN A 57 2.07 7.25 10.71
C GLN A 57 1.43 7.26 12.10
N GLY A 58 0.61 8.27 12.43
CA GLY A 58 -0.11 8.36 13.70
C GLY A 58 -1.17 7.26 13.87
N THR A 59 -1.70 6.72 12.77
CA THR A 59 -2.55 5.53 12.86
C THR A 59 -1.78 4.27 13.28
N LEU A 60 -0.48 4.16 13.02
CA LEU A 60 0.33 3.00 13.39
C LEU A 60 0.79 2.96 14.85
N THR A 61 0.58 4.02 15.64
CA THR A 61 0.91 4.03 17.07
C THR A 61 -0.19 3.33 17.90
N THR A 62 -0.35 2.03 17.70
CA THR A 62 -1.28 1.15 18.45
C THR A 62 -0.66 0.54 19.72
N LYS A 63 0.56 0.95 20.08
CA LYS A 63 1.32 0.36 21.19
C LYS A 63 0.56 0.38 22.53
N SER A 64 -0.25 1.41 22.79
CA SER A 64 -1.03 1.50 24.03
C SER A 64 -2.33 0.70 24.03
N VAL A 65 -2.84 0.31 22.86
CA VAL A 65 -4.21 -0.26 22.72
C VAL A 65 -4.18 -1.78 22.61
N TYR A 66 -3.09 -2.33 22.05
CA TYR A 66 -2.97 -3.78 21.84
C TYR A 66 -3.09 -4.63 23.12
N PRO A 67 -2.48 -4.26 24.27
CA PRO A 67 -2.64 -5.04 25.51
C PRO A 67 -4.10 -5.09 25.98
N ALA A 68 -4.81 -3.96 25.94
CA ALA A 68 -6.22 -3.88 26.34
C ALA A 68 -7.13 -4.69 25.40
N MET A 69 -6.94 -4.59 24.08
CA MET A 69 -7.67 -5.42 23.12
C MET A 69 -7.39 -6.91 23.31
N ARG A 70 -6.13 -7.28 23.57
CA ARG A 70 -5.75 -8.68 23.82
C ARG A 70 -6.38 -9.20 25.11
N ALA A 71 -6.34 -8.43 26.19
CA ALA A 71 -6.98 -8.77 27.46
C ALA A 71 -8.49 -8.98 27.26
N PHE A 72 -9.15 -8.04 26.58
CA PHE A 72 -10.58 -8.16 26.26
C PHE A 72 -10.89 -9.37 25.37
N LEU A 73 -10.08 -9.61 24.34
CA LEU A 73 -10.30 -10.75 23.45
C LEU A 73 -10.19 -12.09 24.19
N LEU A 74 -9.31 -12.16 25.19
CA LEU A 74 -9.03 -13.34 25.99
C LEU A 74 -9.89 -13.47 27.26
N SER A 75 -10.67 -12.44 27.64
CA SER A 75 -11.47 -12.44 28.87
C SER A 75 -12.52 -13.56 28.88
N ASP A 76 -13.05 -13.92 27.71
CA ASP A 76 -13.98 -15.04 27.52
C ASP A 76 -13.29 -16.40 27.31
N GLY A 77 -11.96 -16.44 27.42
CA GLY A 77 -11.14 -17.62 27.18
C GLY A 77 -10.71 -17.81 25.72
N TYR A 78 -9.71 -18.68 25.53
CA TYR A 78 -9.04 -18.90 24.24
C TYR A 78 -9.98 -19.39 23.12
N ALA A 79 -11.00 -20.19 23.46
CA ALA A 79 -11.96 -20.71 22.47
C ALA A 79 -12.84 -19.59 21.89
N ALA A 80 -13.33 -18.68 22.75
CA ALA A 80 -14.10 -17.53 22.32
C ALA A 80 -13.25 -16.55 21.51
N ALA A 81 -12.01 -16.29 21.96
CA ALA A 81 -11.02 -15.50 21.21
C ALA A 81 -10.79 -16.04 19.80
N TRP A 82 -10.59 -17.36 19.68
CA TRP A 82 -10.45 -18.04 18.39
C TRP A 82 -11.71 -17.88 17.52
N GLY A 83 -12.90 -18.06 18.10
CA GLY A 83 -14.17 -17.85 17.39
C GLY A 83 -14.31 -16.44 16.83
N LYS A 84 -13.93 -15.42 17.60
CA LYS A 84 -13.93 -14.00 17.17
C LYS A 84 -12.92 -13.75 16.03
N LEU A 85 -11.73 -14.36 16.09
CA LEU A 85 -10.74 -14.30 15.00
C LEU A 85 -11.27 -14.96 13.72
N VAL A 86 -11.85 -16.16 13.82
CA VAL A 86 -12.46 -16.86 12.67
C VAL A 86 -13.59 -16.03 12.07
N ALA A 87 -14.48 -15.48 12.90
CA ALA A 87 -15.56 -14.61 12.45
C ALA A 87 -15.00 -13.39 11.69
N ALA A 88 -13.94 -12.76 12.19
CA ALA A 88 -13.30 -11.63 11.51
C ALA A 88 -12.71 -12.01 10.14
N VAL A 89 -12.09 -13.19 10.03
CA VAL A 89 -11.58 -13.71 8.76
C VAL A 89 -12.72 -13.96 7.76
N LEU A 90 -13.85 -14.53 8.23
CA LEU A 90 -15.02 -14.77 7.38
C LEU A 90 -15.70 -13.46 6.95
N VAL A 91 -15.85 -12.48 7.85
CA VAL A 91 -16.35 -11.14 7.51
C VAL A 91 -15.47 -10.49 6.46
N ASN A 92 -14.14 -10.59 6.61
CA ASN A 92 -13.21 -10.09 5.62
C ASN A 92 -13.28 -10.86 4.29
N HIS A 93 -13.57 -12.16 4.31
CA HIS A 93 -13.83 -12.93 3.08
C HIS A 93 -15.11 -12.45 2.36
N VAL A 94 -16.21 -12.27 3.09
CA VAL A 94 -17.46 -11.71 2.53
C VAL A 94 -17.21 -10.31 1.97
N ARG A 95 -16.44 -9.47 2.66
CA ARG A 95 -16.02 -8.14 2.18
C ARG A 95 -15.34 -8.24 0.81
N ARG A 96 -14.41 -9.18 0.59
CA ARG A 96 -13.75 -9.32 -0.71
C ARG A 96 -14.69 -9.67 -1.85
N ILE A 97 -15.75 -10.42 -1.57
CA ILE A 97 -16.75 -10.80 -2.58
C ILE A 97 -17.71 -9.63 -2.83
N ALA A 98 -18.24 -9.02 -1.77
CA ALA A 98 -19.30 -8.02 -1.87
C ALA A 98 -18.78 -6.62 -2.20
N VAL A 99 -17.65 -6.23 -1.61
CA VAL A 99 -17.06 -4.89 -1.71
C VAL A 99 -15.53 -4.98 -1.85
N PRO A 100 -15.00 -5.60 -2.93
CA PRO A 100 -13.57 -5.79 -3.14
C PRO A 100 -12.78 -4.48 -3.06
N TRP A 101 -13.38 -3.39 -3.55
CA TRP A 101 -12.83 -2.02 -3.51
C TRP A 101 -12.55 -1.52 -2.09
N LEU A 102 -13.25 -2.04 -1.08
CA LEU A 102 -13.03 -1.73 0.33
C LEU A 102 -11.89 -2.62 0.85
N GLY A 103 -10.67 -2.46 0.37
CA GLY A 103 -9.49 -3.20 0.83
C GLY A 103 -8.54 -3.65 -0.28
N GLN A 104 -9.00 -3.75 -1.54
CA GLN A 104 -8.11 -3.82 -2.70
C GLN A 104 -7.80 -2.40 -3.20
N GLN A 105 -6.55 -2.16 -3.60
CA GLN A 105 -6.09 -0.82 -3.96
C GLN A 105 -6.76 -0.37 -5.28
N PRO A 106 -7.51 0.73 -5.30
CA PRO A 106 -8.10 1.25 -6.55
C PRO A 106 -7.03 1.73 -7.55
N LEU A 107 -5.80 1.95 -7.08
CA LEU A 107 -4.67 2.35 -7.88
C LEU A 107 -4.09 1.24 -8.74
N PHE A 108 -4.19 -0.01 -8.29
CA PHE A 108 -3.32 -1.08 -8.77
C PHE A 108 -4.13 -2.35 -9.01
N SER A 109 -3.95 -2.95 -10.19
CA SER A 109 -4.43 -4.29 -10.50
C SER A 109 -3.90 -5.30 -9.48
N SER A 110 -4.46 -6.52 -9.47
CA SER A 110 -4.16 -7.49 -8.41
C SER A 110 -2.65 -7.64 -8.22
N SER A 111 -2.18 -7.68 -6.97
CA SER A 111 -0.75 -7.69 -6.63
C SER A 111 0.03 -8.80 -7.37
N LEU A 112 -0.64 -9.90 -7.65
CA LEU A 112 -0.09 -11.04 -8.36
C LEU A 112 0.05 -10.80 -9.87
N GLU A 113 -0.92 -10.12 -10.50
CA GLU A 113 -0.81 -9.67 -11.88
C GLU A 113 0.35 -8.69 -12.04
N LEU A 114 0.49 -7.73 -11.11
CA LEU A 114 1.61 -6.79 -11.13
C LEU A 114 2.96 -7.48 -11.04
N MET A 115 3.12 -8.46 -10.14
CA MET A 115 4.36 -9.22 -10.06
C MET A 115 4.61 -10.09 -11.29
N LYS A 116 3.55 -10.67 -11.89
CA LYS A 116 3.65 -11.41 -13.16
C LYS A 116 4.10 -10.49 -14.29
N MET A 117 3.49 -9.30 -14.41
CA MET A 117 3.85 -8.31 -15.40
C MET A 117 5.27 -7.80 -15.18
N ALA A 118 5.70 -7.57 -13.93
CA ALA A 118 7.08 -7.16 -13.64
C ALA A 118 8.09 -8.23 -14.08
N LYS A 119 7.69 -9.51 -14.05
CA LYS A 119 8.51 -10.60 -14.57
C LYS A 119 8.54 -10.62 -16.09
N SER A 120 7.38 -10.58 -16.76
CA SER A 120 7.25 -10.80 -18.21
C SER A 120 7.48 -9.55 -19.05
N SER A 121 6.99 -8.39 -18.60
CA SER A 121 7.06 -7.10 -19.28
C SER A 121 7.34 -5.98 -18.26
N PRO A 122 8.59 -5.87 -17.77
CA PRO A 122 8.95 -4.88 -16.75
C PRO A 122 8.72 -3.44 -17.25
N TYR A 123 8.89 -3.19 -18.55
CA TYR A 123 8.64 -1.88 -19.13
C TYR A 123 7.17 -1.45 -19.01
N PHE A 124 6.23 -2.35 -19.32
CA PHE A 124 4.81 -2.08 -19.20
C PHE A 124 4.40 -1.75 -17.76
N VAL A 125 5.00 -2.42 -16.77
CA VAL A 125 4.75 -2.11 -15.35
C VAL A 125 5.23 -0.72 -15.00
N LEU A 126 6.44 -0.33 -15.42
CA LEU A 126 6.96 1.02 -15.19
C LEU A 126 6.07 2.07 -15.85
N GLU A 127 5.61 1.79 -17.07
CA GLU A 127 4.69 2.66 -17.79
C GLU A 127 3.35 2.83 -17.06
N GLU A 128 2.71 1.72 -16.66
CA GLU A 128 1.43 1.75 -15.94
C GLU A 128 1.56 2.50 -14.60
N MET A 129 2.64 2.26 -13.85
CA MET A 129 2.89 2.91 -12.56
C MET A 129 3.19 4.41 -12.71
N LEU A 130 3.87 4.82 -13.77
CA LEU A 130 4.21 6.22 -14.03
C LEU A 130 3.10 6.96 -14.78
N ARG A 131 2.12 6.27 -15.36
CA ARG A 131 0.96 6.85 -16.05
C ARG A 131 -0.32 6.88 -15.23
N VAL A 132 -0.29 6.44 -13.97
CA VAL A 132 -1.46 6.50 -13.07
C VAL A 132 -2.07 7.91 -13.08
N PRO A 133 -3.39 8.07 -13.34
CA PRO A 133 -4.03 9.37 -13.32
C PRO A 133 -4.12 9.92 -11.89
N ILE A 134 -3.88 11.22 -11.72
CA ILE A 134 -3.89 11.89 -10.40
C ILE A 134 -5.23 11.71 -9.67
N GLY A 135 -6.34 11.62 -10.41
CA GLY A 135 -7.66 11.34 -9.83
C GLY A 135 -7.72 10.00 -9.08
N ARG A 136 -7.07 8.95 -9.60
CA ARG A 136 -7.00 7.65 -8.90
C ARG A 136 -6.15 7.74 -7.63
N VAL A 137 -5.07 8.52 -7.67
CA VAL A 137 -4.25 8.81 -6.47
C VAL A 137 -5.08 9.57 -5.43
N GLY A 138 -5.86 10.57 -5.84
CA GLY A 138 -6.77 11.30 -4.97
C GLY A 138 -7.82 10.40 -4.32
N VAL A 139 -8.51 9.56 -5.10
CA VAL A 139 -9.49 8.59 -4.60
C VAL A 139 -8.85 7.62 -3.61
N TRP A 140 -7.66 7.12 -3.92
CA TRP A 140 -6.91 6.26 -3.01
C TRP A 140 -6.57 6.96 -1.71
N ALA A 141 -6.02 8.18 -1.77
CA ALA A 141 -5.65 8.95 -0.58
C ALA A 141 -6.88 9.22 0.31
N VAL A 142 -8.01 9.61 -0.28
CA VAL A 142 -9.27 9.81 0.44
C VAL A 142 -9.76 8.51 1.07
N THR A 143 -9.69 7.38 0.36
CA THR A 143 -10.09 6.07 0.89
C THR A 143 -9.22 5.67 2.07
N MET A 144 -7.91 5.91 1.99
CA MET A 144 -6.95 5.62 3.06
C MET A 144 -7.17 6.51 4.28
N MET A 145 -7.45 7.81 4.07
CA MET A 145 -7.84 8.72 5.16
C MET A 145 -9.13 8.26 5.82
N ALA A 146 -10.18 7.99 5.05
CA ALA A 146 -11.46 7.54 5.58
C ALA A 146 -11.31 6.26 6.40
N TYR A 147 -10.56 5.28 5.88
CA TYR A 147 -10.25 4.05 6.60
C TYR A 147 -9.50 4.33 7.92
N ALA A 148 -8.45 5.14 7.86
CA ALA A 148 -7.65 5.54 9.01
C ALA A 148 -8.52 6.20 10.10
N SER A 149 -9.38 7.16 9.71
CA SER A 149 -10.29 7.87 10.60
C SER A 149 -11.35 6.96 11.21
N ILE A 150 -11.97 6.08 10.41
CA ILE A 150 -12.96 5.12 10.91
C ILE A 150 -12.30 4.19 11.93
N ARG A 151 -11.13 3.65 11.60
CA ARG A 151 -10.40 2.74 12.51
C ARG A 151 -10.05 3.45 13.82
N GLN A 152 -9.53 4.68 13.75
CA GLN A 152 -9.20 5.45 14.94
C GLN A 152 -10.46 5.77 15.77
N GLY A 153 -11.55 6.18 15.12
CA GLY A 153 -12.83 6.43 15.78
C GLY A 153 -13.39 5.19 16.48
N LEU A 154 -13.33 4.02 15.85
CA LEU A 154 -13.75 2.76 16.46
C LEU A 154 -12.87 2.35 17.64
N MET A 155 -11.55 2.56 17.54
CA MET A 155 -10.63 2.29 18.66
C MET A 155 -10.88 3.23 19.84
N SER A 156 -11.05 4.53 19.58
CA SER A 156 -11.40 5.51 20.61
C SER A 156 -12.75 5.20 21.24
N PHE A 157 -13.74 4.80 20.42
CA PHE A 157 -15.05 4.38 20.92
C PHE A 157 -14.95 3.12 21.78
N PHE A 158 -14.20 2.10 21.34
CA PHE A 158 -13.97 0.86 22.09
C PHE A 158 -13.35 1.15 23.46
N LEU A 159 -12.26 1.93 23.50
CA LEU A 159 -11.61 2.32 24.77
C LEU A 159 -12.54 3.12 25.68
N SER A 160 -13.32 4.06 25.12
CA SER A 160 -14.28 4.86 25.90
C SER A 160 -15.43 4.00 26.43
N TYR A 161 -15.87 3.01 25.65
CA TYR A 161 -16.94 2.10 25.99
C TYR A 161 -16.54 1.17 27.14
N GLU A 162 -15.35 0.58 27.09
CA GLU A 162 -14.81 -0.27 28.16
C GLU A 162 -14.72 0.47 29.50
N ILE A 163 -14.20 1.71 29.49
CA ILE A 163 -14.13 2.56 30.70
C ILE A 163 -15.54 2.82 31.29
N MET A 164 -16.56 2.94 30.43
CA MET A 164 -17.94 3.14 30.89
C MET A 164 -18.60 1.86 31.43
N VAL A 165 -18.33 0.71 30.82
CA VAL A 165 -18.94 -0.58 31.20
C VAL A 165 -18.41 -1.06 32.55
N VAL A 166 -17.10 -0.91 32.82
CA VAL A 166 -16.49 -1.21 34.14
C VAL A 166 -17.17 -0.44 35.29
N ARG A 167 -17.88 0.66 34.98
CA ARG A 167 -18.49 1.56 35.97
C ARG A 167 -19.97 1.32 36.26
N ARG A 168 -20.65 0.37 35.62
CA ARG A 168 -22.11 0.19 35.77
C ARG A 168 -22.54 -1.25 36.07
N ASP A 169 -22.98 -1.47 37.31
CA ASP A 169 -23.72 -2.66 37.73
C ASP A 169 -25.14 -2.69 37.13
N ALA A 170 -25.43 -3.69 36.28
CA ALA A 170 -26.77 -4.26 36.10
C ALA A 170 -26.75 -5.46 35.13
N MET A 171 -26.99 -6.66 35.64
CA MET A 171 -26.87 -7.95 34.94
C MET A 171 -27.64 -8.10 33.61
N LYS A 172 -28.72 -7.34 33.37
CA LYS A 172 -29.47 -7.33 32.10
C LYS A 172 -28.90 -6.39 31.03
N ARG A 173 -28.12 -5.38 31.44
CA ARG A 173 -27.34 -4.52 30.53
C ARG A 173 -26.11 -5.29 30.01
N ILE A 174 -25.51 -6.13 30.86
CA ILE A 174 -24.31 -6.93 30.57
C ILE A 174 -24.45 -7.78 29.29
N LEU A 175 -25.57 -8.47 29.05
CA LEU A 175 -25.72 -9.33 27.86
C LEU A 175 -25.80 -8.54 26.54
N LYS A 176 -26.56 -7.43 26.52
CA LYS A 176 -26.67 -6.58 25.32
C LYS A 176 -25.37 -5.82 25.07
N GLU A 177 -24.71 -5.38 26.15
CA GLU A 177 -23.44 -4.68 26.11
C GLU A 177 -22.30 -5.61 25.66
N LYS A 178 -22.31 -6.88 26.10
CA LYS A 178 -21.38 -7.90 25.64
C LYS A 178 -21.50 -8.20 24.15
N MET A 179 -22.74 -8.35 23.64
CA MET A 179 -22.95 -8.55 22.20
C MET A 179 -22.41 -7.38 21.38
N VAL A 180 -22.61 -6.14 21.83
CA VAL A 180 -22.08 -4.95 21.16
C VAL A 180 -20.55 -4.95 21.17
N SER A 181 -19.93 -5.28 22.31
CA SER A 181 -18.46 -5.33 22.41
C SER A 181 -17.86 -6.45 21.56
N ASP A 182 -18.50 -7.63 21.50
CA ASP A 182 -18.08 -8.73 20.63
C ASP A 182 -18.17 -8.38 19.15
N VAL A 183 -19.27 -7.76 18.73
CA VAL A 183 -19.43 -7.28 17.35
C VAL A 183 -18.37 -6.23 17.02
N LEU A 184 -18.14 -5.27 17.92
CA LEU A 184 -17.13 -4.23 17.74
C LEU A 184 -15.73 -4.84 17.64
N MET A 185 -15.41 -5.84 18.48
CA MET A 185 -14.14 -6.57 18.42
C MET A 185 -13.97 -7.29 17.09
N VAL A 186 -15.00 -7.99 16.59
CA VAL A 186 -14.96 -8.64 15.28
C VAL A 186 -14.76 -7.63 14.16
N VAL A 187 -15.40 -6.46 14.22
CA VAL A 187 -15.19 -5.37 13.23
C VAL A 187 -13.76 -4.85 13.28
N LEU A 188 -13.20 -4.60 14.47
CA LEU A 188 -11.83 -4.15 14.65
C LEU A 188 -10.81 -5.18 14.14
N LEU A 189 -11.01 -6.46 14.45
CA LEU A 189 -10.19 -7.56 13.94
C LEU A 189 -10.30 -7.68 12.41
N SER A 190 -11.51 -7.52 11.85
CA SER A 190 -11.72 -7.53 10.40
C SER A 190 -10.98 -6.38 9.72
N MET A 191 -11.02 -5.18 10.32
CA MET A 191 -10.22 -4.04 9.86
C MET A 191 -8.72 -4.30 9.96
N ALA A 192 -8.25 -5.02 10.97
CA ALA A 192 -6.85 -5.39 11.09
C ALA A 192 -6.41 -6.37 9.99
N VAL A 193 -7.23 -7.40 9.69
CA VAL A 193 -6.98 -8.32 8.57
C VAL A 193 -6.97 -7.56 7.24
N MET A 194 -7.95 -6.69 7.02
CA MET A 194 -8.01 -5.84 5.82
C MET A 194 -6.77 -4.93 5.70
N HIS A 195 -6.29 -4.37 6.81
CA HIS A 195 -5.05 -3.59 6.82
C HIS A 195 -3.85 -4.42 6.43
N ALA A 196 -3.74 -5.64 6.94
CA ALA A 196 -2.64 -6.54 6.64
C ALA A 196 -2.62 -6.93 5.14
N GLU A 197 -3.79 -7.18 4.55
CA GLU A 197 -3.94 -7.38 3.10
C GLU A 197 -3.51 -6.17 2.29
N TYR A 198 -3.92 -4.99 2.75
CA TYR A 198 -3.56 -3.74 2.12
C TYR A 198 -2.04 -3.51 2.14
N VAL A 199 -1.39 -3.73 3.29
CA VAL A 199 0.08 -3.64 3.43
C VAL A 199 0.78 -4.69 2.57
N TYR A 200 0.23 -5.91 2.48
CA TYR A 200 0.74 -6.93 1.56
C TYR A 200 0.66 -6.46 0.10
N GLY A 201 -0.46 -5.83 -0.29
CA GLY A 201 -0.64 -5.26 -1.62
C GLY A 201 0.40 -4.18 -1.95
N GLU A 202 0.63 -3.25 -1.01
CA GLU A 202 1.68 -2.23 -1.13
C GLU A 202 3.07 -2.84 -1.25
N ALA A 203 3.38 -3.86 -0.45
CA ALA A 203 4.67 -4.53 -0.46
C ALA A 203 4.92 -5.24 -1.79
N ALA A 204 3.92 -5.97 -2.31
CA ALA A 204 4.00 -6.65 -3.59
C ALA A 204 4.13 -5.66 -4.76
N TRP A 205 3.43 -4.53 -4.68
CA TRP A 205 3.57 -3.43 -5.63
C TRP A 205 4.98 -2.84 -5.62
N ALA A 206 5.52 -2.53 -4.43
CA ALA A 206 6.87 -2.01 -4.28
C ALA A 206 7.93 -3.01 -4.80
N ALA A 207 7.72 -4.30 -4.56
CA ALA A 207 8.57 -5.36 -5.09
C ALA A 207 8.50 -5.45 -6.63
N ALA A 208 7.30 -5.36 -7.21
CA ALA A 208 7.09 -5.37 -8.66
C ALA A 208 7.81 -4.19 -9.34
N LEU A 209 7.71 -3.00 -8.75
CA LEU A 209 8.45 -1.82 -9.19
C LEU A 209 9.95 -2.06 -9.14
N LEU A 210 10.48 -2.49 -7.98
CA LEU A 210 11.91 -2.71 -7.80
C LEU A 210 12.45 -3.72 -8.81
N VAL A 211 11.76 -4.85 -8.98
CA VAL A 211 12.14 -5.87 -9.97
C VAL A 211 12.13 -5.29 -11.39
N SER A 212 11.14 -4.48 -11.73
CA SER A 212 11.03 -3.88 -13.06
C SER A 212 12.14 -2.87 -13.33
N VAL A 213 12.43 -1.98 -12.37
CA VAL A 213 13.55 -1.03 -12.44
C VAL A 213 14.88 -1.77 -12.59
N VAL A 214 15.16 -2.74 -11.71
CA VAL A 214 16.41 -3.50 -11.76
C VAL A 214 16.56 -4.24 -13.09
N LYS A 215 15.48 -4.85 -13.60
CA LYS A 215 15.54 -5.56 -14.88
C LYS A 215 15.84 -4.64 -16.05
N VAL A 216 15.17 -3.49 -16.14
CA VAL A 216 15.40 -2.52 -17.21
C VAL A 216 16.78 -1.87 -17.06
N ALA A 217 17.21 -1.55 -15.84
CA ALA A 217 18.51 -0.94 -15.57
C ALA A 217 19.69 -1.87 -15.88
N VAL A 218 19.60 -3.14 -15.48
CA VAL A 218 20.73 -4.09 -15.54
C VAL A 218 20.73 -4.90 -16.84
N TYR A 219 19.55 -5.30 -17.32
CA TYR A 219 19.41 -6.20 -18.47
C TYR A 219 18.72 -5.55 -19.68
N GLY A 220 18.28 -4.30 -19.57
CA GLY A 220 17.60 -3.60 -20.65
C GLY A 220 18.56 -3.16 -21.75
N ALA A 221 18.07 -3.19 -23.00
CA ALA A 221 18.78 -2.58 -24.12
C ALA A 221 18.85 -1.05 -23.94
N PRO A 222 19.83 -0.34 -24.53
CA PRO A 222 19.95 1.12 -24.44
C PRO A 222 18.67 1.87 -24.84
N GLU A 223 17.90 1.32 -25.77
CA GLU A 223 16.61 1.86 -26.20
C GLU A 223 15.57 1.83 -25.07
N SER A 224 15.51 0.75 -24.29
CA SER A 224 14.59 0.63 -23.16
C SER A 224 14.91 1.62 -22.03
N LEU A 225 16.20 1.94 -21.83
CA LEU A 225 16.64 2.96 -20.89
C LEU A 225 16.26 4.37 -21.36
N ARG A 226 16.43 4.67 -22.66
CA ARG A 226 15.97 5.93 -23.24
C ARG A 226 14.46 6.07 -23.15
N MET A 227 13.73 5.00 -23.40
CA MET A 227 12.27 5.00 -23.31
C MET A 227 11.80 5.25 -21.86
N LEU A 228 12.44 4.62 -20.87
CA LEU A 228 12.20 4.90 -19.46
C LEU A 228 12.54 6.37 -19.11
N TRP A 229 13.66 6.88 -19.60
CA TRP A 229 14.07 8.25 -19.38
C TRP A 229 13.06 9.25 -19.97
N ASN A 230 12.59 9.00 -21.19
CA ASN A 230 11.56 9.82 -21.83
C ASN A 230 10.26 9.76 -21.04
N LEU A 231 9.86 8.58 -20.59
CA LEU A 231 8.66 8.42 -19.77
C LEU A 231 8.75 9.22 -18.46
N VAL A 232 9.94 9.27 -17.87
CA VAL A 232 10.22 10.06 -16.67
C VAL A 232 10.21 11.57 -16.95
N THR A 233 10.74 12.01 -18.08
CA THR A 233 10.99 13.43 -18.37
C THR A 233 9.88 14.15 -19.15
N GLU A 234 9.11 13.46 -19.99
CA GLU A 234 8.10 14.07 -20.87
C GLU A 234 6.85 14.58 -20.13
N SER A 235 6.59 14.09 -18.92
CA SER A 235 5.37 14.42 -18.19
C SER A 235 5.67 15.31 -16.99
N VAL A 236 5.09 16.51 -16.96
CA VAL A 236 5.09 17.39 -15.76
C VAL A 236 4.50 16.67 -14.53
N GLY A 237 3.58 15.72 -14.76
CA GLY A 237 3.05 14.83 -13.74
C GLY A 237 3.87 13.57 -13.45
N SER A 238 4.91 13.25 -14.22
CA SER A 238 5.78 12.10 -13.96
C SER A 238 6.62 12.31 -12.70
N MET A 239 7.13 13.51 -12.45
CA MET A 239 7.91 13.80 -11.25
C MET A 239 7.11 13.64 -9.96
N SER A 240 5.85 14.10 -9.94
CA SER A 240 4.97 13.89 -8.78
C SER A 240 4.59 12.43 -8.59
N ARG A 241 4.46 11.67 -9.69
CA ARG A 241 4.21 10.22 -9.67
C ARG A 241 5.44 9.44 -9.20
N LEU A 242 6.64 9.79 -9.66
CA LEU A 242 7.90 9.27 -9.15
C LEU A 242 8.09 9.57 -7.68
N LEU A 243 7.72 10.77 -7.22
CA LEU A 243 7.79 11.14 -5.82
C LEU A 243 6.81 10.30 -5.00
N LEU A 244 5.55 10.18 -5.42
CA LEU A 244 4.57 9.29 -4.78
C LEU A 244 5.09 7.85 -4.71
N VAL A 245 5.60 7.34 -5.83
CA VAL A 245 6.16 6.00 -5.95
C VAL A 245 7.33 5.80 -5.00
N SER A 246 8.25 6.77 -4.96
CA SER A 246 9.43 6.74 -4.09
C SER A 246 9.05 6.81 -2.62
N VAL A 247 8.05 7.61 -2.25
CA VAL A 247 7.60 7.71 -0.87
C VAL A 247 6.86 6.45 -0.44
N LEU A 248 6.00 5.87 -1.30
CA LEU A 248 5.37 4.57 -1.03
C LEU A 248 6.44 3.48 -0.85
N PHE A 249 7.45 3.45 -1.71
CA PHE A 249 8.57 2.53 -1.60
C PHE A 249 9.34 2.74 -0.28
N GLN A 250 9.76 3.97 0.02
CA GLN A 250 10.48 4.31 1.25
C GLN A 250 9.68 3.97 2.50
N ASN A 251 8.36 4.19 2.49
CA ASN A 251 7.50 3.86 3.62
C ASN A 251 7.37 2.34 3.83
N ASN A 252 7.34 1.55 2.75
CA ASN A 252 7.36 0.09 2.85
C ASN A 252 8.71 -0.42 3.35
N VAL A 253 9.81 0.16 2.85
CA VAL A 253 11.17 -0.16 3.30
C VAL A 253 11.36 0.22 4.77
N SER A 254 10.91 1.40 5.19
CA SER A 254 11.05 1.86 6.58
C SER A 254 10.22 1.00 7.54
N ARG A 255 9.02 0.55 7.15
CA ARG A 255 8.24 -0.42 7.90
C ARG A 255 8.97 -1.75 8.03
N GLY A 256 9.46 -2.31 6.93
CA GLY A 256 10.27 -3.53 6.94
C GLY A 256 11.50 -3.40 7.85
N LEU A 257 12.25 -2.30 7.71
CA LEU A 257 13.42 -2.00 8.53
C LEU A 257 13.07 -1.76 10.01
N SER A 258 11.92 -1.16 10.31
CA SER A 258 11.47 -0.94 11.70
C SER A 258 11.07 -2.25 12.40
N LEU A 259 10.70 -3.28 11.63
CA LEU A 259 10.51 -4.65 12.12
C LEU A 259 11.86 -5.38 12.29
N LEU A 260 12.87 -4.97 11.51
CA LEU A 260 14.26 -5.48 11.60
C LEU A 260 15.08 -4.81 12.70
N ALA A 261 14.74 -3.58 13.10
CA ALA A 261 15.43 -2.86 14.14
C ALA A 261 15.41 -3.71 15.43
N PRO A 262 16.58 -4.03 16.02
CA PRO A 262 16.68 -4.93 17.16
C PRO A 262 16.01 -4.31 18.38
N ARG A 263 14.71 -4.51 18.50
CA ARG A 263 13.93 -4.16 19.70
C ARG A 263 14.05 -5.30 20.69
N GLY A 264 15.22 -5.42 21.32
CA GLY A 264 15.44 -6.03 22.65
C GLY A 264 14.80 -7.39 23.01
N GLY A 265 14.24 -8.15 22.07
CA GLY A 265 13.51 -9.39 22.34
C GLY A 265 13.35 -10.18 21.06
N ARG A 266 13.26 -11.51 21.17
CA ARG A 266 13.39 -12.53 20.10
C ARG A 266 12.36 -12.48 18.95
N LEU A 267 11.52 -11.43 18.87
CA LEU A 267 10.51 -11.22 17.82
C LEU A 267 11.01 -10.80 16.41
N PRO A 268 12.15 -10.11 16.20
CA PRO A 268 12.48 -9.55 14.88
C PRO A 268 12.85 -10.64 13.85
N LEU A 269 13.38 -11.78 14.31
CA LEU A 269 13.71 -12.90 13.40
C LEU A 269 12.45 -13.57 12.84
N ALA A 270 11.41 -13.79 13.66
CA ALA A 270 10.18 -14.45 13.22
C ALA A 270 9.41 -13.59 12.19
N VAL A 271 9.34 -12.27 12.44
CA VAL A 271 8.73 -11.32 11.50
C VAL A 271 9.56 -11.21 10.21
N TYR A 272 10.89 -11.26 10.31
CA TYR A 272 11.78 -11.29 9.15
C TYR A 272 11.60 -12.55 8.31
N LEU A 273 11.63 -13.73 8.94
CA LEU A 273 11.42 -15.01 8.26
C LEU A 273 10.03 -15.09 7.65
N PHE A 274 9.02 -14.49 8.30
CA PHE A 274 7.68 -14.39 7.74
C PHE A 274 7.64 -13.46 6.53
N GLY A 275 8.18 -12.24 6.61
CA GLY A 275 8.20 -11.29 5.49
C GLY A 275 9.03 -11.76 4.30
N ALA A 276 10.25 -12.25 4.56
CA ALA A 276 11.11 -12.86 3.54
C ALA A 276 10.50 -14.14 2.98
N GLY A 277 9.87 -14.96 3.82
CA GLY A 277 9.15 -16.16 3.43
C GLY A 277 7.98 -15.85 2.52
N VAL A 278 7.15 -14.86 2.88
CA VAL A 278 6.02 -14.39 2.06
C VAL A 278 6.54 -13.85 0.72
N GLY A 279 7.55 -12.99 0.72
CA GLY A 279 8.14 -12.47 -0.52
C GLY A 279 8.71 -13.57 -1.43
N TYR A 280 9.43 -14.53 -0.84
CA TYR A 280 9.97 -15.69 -1.55
C TYR A 280 8.87 -16.60 -2.09
N VAL A 281 7.84 -16.90 -1.29
CA VAL A 281 6.69 -17.70 -1.71
C VAL A 281 5.95 -17.01 -2.85
N THR A 282 5.64 -15.71 -2.72
CA THR A 282 4.98 -14.95 -3.79
C THR A 282 5.81 -14.94 -5.07
N TYR A 283 7.14 -14.74 -4.97
CA TYR A 283 8.03 -14.82 -6.12
C TYR A 283 7.99 -16.22 -6.77
N ASN A 284 8.02 -17.31 -6.00
CA ASN A 284 7.97 -18.66 -6.54
C ASN A 284 6.61 -19.00 -7.17
N VAL A 285 5.51 -18.59 -6.54
CA VAL A 285 4.15 -18.73 -7.10
C VAL A 285 4.05 -18.00 -8.44
N VAL A 286 4.61 -16.79 -8.54
CA VAL A 286 4.68 -16.05 -9.81
C VAL A 286 5.59 -16.77 -10.82
N ARG A 287 6.75 -17.26 -10.37
CA ARG A 287 7.73 -17.95 -11.23
C ARG A 287 7.13 -19.18 -11.90
N TYR A 288 6.36 -19.96 -11.16
CA TYR A 288 5.75 -21.23 -11.57
C TYR A 288 4.23 -21.12 -11.77
N SER A 289 3.73 -19.93 -12.10
CA SER A 289 2.29 -19.67 -12.19
C SER A 289 1.53 -20.59 -13.15
N ASN A 290 2.18 -21.12 -14.19
CA ASN A 290 1.59 -22.12 -15.09
C ASN A 290 1.26 -23.44 -14.38
N TYR A 291 2.06 -23.84 -13.39
CA TYR A 291 1.81 -25.05 -12.59
C TYR A 291 0.77 -24.80 -11.48
N TYR A 292 0.62 -23.54 -11.06
CA TYR A 292 -0.29 -23.14 -10.00
C TYR A 292 -1.59 -22.49 -10.50
N PHE A 293 -1.97 -22.69 -11.77
CA PHE A 293 -3.13 -22.02 -12.36
C PHE A 293 -4.41 -22.20 -11.53
N ILE A 294 -4.72 -23.44 -11.12
CA ILE A 294 -5.88 -23.75 -10.28
C ILE A 294 -5.80 -23.06 -8.91
N ALA A 295 -4.61 -23.02 -8.30
CA ALA A 295 -4.40 -22.34 -7.02
C ALA A 295 -4.54 -20.82 -7.16
N LEU A 296 -4.16 -20.25 -8.30
CA LEU A 296 -4.30 -18.83 -8.62
C LEU A 296 -5.75 -18.44 -8.91
N GLU A 297 -6.52 -19.34 -9.50
CA GLU A 297 -7.97 -19.17 -9.68
C GLU A 297 -8.68 -19.21 -8.34
N MET A 298 -8.26 -20.12 -7.44
CA MET A 298 -8.76 -20.20 -6.06
C MET A 298 -8.06 -19.25 -5.07
N ARG A 299 -7.37 -18.22 -5.55
CA ARG A 299 -6.53 -17.33 -4.69
C ARG A 299 -7.29 -16.71 -3.53
N GLU A 300 -8.56 -16.33 -3.75
CA GLU A 300 -9.36 -15.69 -2.72
C GLU A 300 -9.66 -16.67 -1.57
N MET A 301 -9.95 -17.93 -1.92
CA MET A 301 -10.17 -19.00 -0.96
C MET A 301 -8.88 -19.36 -0.22
N LEU A 302 -7.75 -19.49 -0.93
CA LEU A 302 -6.44 -19.77 -0.31
C LEU A 302 -6.02 -18.68 0.67
N LEU A 303 -6.26 -17.41 0.34
CA LEU A 303 -5.95 -16.31 1.23
C LEU A 303 -6.85 -16.35 2.48
N THR A 304 -8.11 -16.77 2.37
CA THR A 304 -8.96 -17.03 3.55
C THR A 304 -8.40 -18.16 4.41
N TRP A 305 -7.99 -19.29 3.81
CA TRP A 305 -7.35 -20.39 4.54
C TRP A 305 -6.06 -19.98 5.23
N LEU A 306 -5.24 -19.15 4.58
CA LEU A 306 -4.03 -18.59 5.17
C LEU A 306 -4.37 -17.76 6.42
N TRP A 307 -5.35 -16.88 6.34
CA TRP A 307 -5.77 -16.09 7.50
C TRP A 307 -6.38 -16.92 8.61
N LEU A 308 -7.12 -17.98 8.29
CA LEU A 308 -7.60 -18.95 9.29
C LEU A 308 -6.45 -19.69 9.98
N ALA A 309 -5.41 -20.06 9.23
CA ALA A 309 -4.21 -20.67 9.78
C ALA A 309 -3.46 -19.69 10.69
N VAL A 310 -3.30 -18.43 10.28
CA VAL A 310 -2.68 -17.38 11.10
C VAL A 310 -3.50 -17.10 12.37
N ALA A 311 -4.83 -17.01 12.26
CA ALA A 311 -5.73 -16.85 13.41
C ALA A 311 -5.58 -18.01 14.40
N THR A 312 -5.55 -19.25 13.89
CA THR A 312 -5.40 -20.46 14.71
C THR A 312 -4.02 -20.51 15.37
N ALA A 313 -2.95 -20.24 14.62
CA ALA A 313 -1.60 -20.17 15.17
C ALA A 313 -1.46 -19.08 16.24
N THR A 314 -2.14 -17.94 16.05
CA THR A 314 -2.16 -16.84 17.03
C THR A 314 -2.85 -17.27 18.33
N ALA A 315 -4.01 -17.92 18.23
CA ALA A 315 -4.72 -18.43 19.41
C ALA A 315 -3.93 -19.52 20.15
N VAL A 316 -3.30 -20.44 19.42
CA VAL A 316 -2.40 -21.47 19.97
C VAL A 316 -1.20 -20.82 20.64
N TYR A 317 -0.55 -19.85 19.98
CA TYR A 317 0.57 -19.11 20.55
C TYR A 317 0.18 -18.45 21.87
N TRP A 318 -0.97 -17.76 21.93
CA TRP A 318 -1.44 -17.16 23.18
C TRP A 318 -1.72 -18.18 24.28
N LYS A 319 -2.24 -19.36 23.93
CA LYS A 319 -2.52 -20.44 24.88
C LYS A 319 -1.23 -21.03 25.49
N TYR A 320 -0.19 -21.21 24.69
CA TYR A 320 1.02 -21.96 25.11
C TYR A 320 2.19 -21.07 25.56
N MET A 321 2.27 -19.83 25.08
CA MET A 321 3.39 -18.93 25.42
C MET A 321 3.12 -18.07 26.67
N GLY A 322 2.02 -18.35 27.38
CA GLY A 322 1.65 -17.68 28.61
C GLY A 322 1.21 -16.23 28.40
N THR A 323 0.42 -15.74 29.35
CA THR A 323 0.23 -14.31 29.53
C THR A 323 1.59 -13.70 29.87
N THR A 324 1.99 -12.67 29.14
CA THR A 324 3.14 -11.87 29.55
C THR A 324 2.79 -11.21 30.90
N PRO A 325 3.73 -10.97 31.82
CA PRO A 325 3.42 -10.31 33.09
C PRO A 325 2.68 -8.96 32.92
N GLU A 326 2.93 -8.25 31.81
CA GLU A 326 2.18 -7.04 31.41
C GLU A 326 0.68 -7.30 31.15
N LEU A 327 0.33 -8.49 30.68
CA LEU A 327 -1.05 -8.91 30.43
C LEU A 327 -1.72 -9.33 31.74
N ASP A 328 -1.01 -9.99 32.64
CA ASP A 328 -1.52 -10.30 33.98
C ASP A 328 -1.80 -9.02 34.78
N GLU A 329 -0.91 -8.03 34.71
CA GLU A 329 -1.12 -6.70 35.32
C GLU A 329 -2.29 -5.93 34.66
N ALA A 330 -2.49 -6.09 33.35
CA ALA A 330 -3.63 -5.49 32.66
C ALA A 330 -4.95 -6.16 33.03
N ILE A 331 -4.97 -7.50 33.13
CA ILE A 331 -6.13 -8.28 33.56
C ILE A 331 -6.48 -7.93 35.02
N SER A 332 -5.48 -7.85 35.91
CA SER A 332 -5.72 -7.50 37.32
C SER A 332 -6.18 -6.05 37.53
N LYS A 333 -6.04 -5.18 36.53
CA LYS A 333 -6.59 -3.80 36.54
C LYS A 333 -8.02 -3.75 35.99
N LEU A 334 -8.47 -4.80 35.32
CA LEU A 334 -9.82 -4.92 34.77
C LEU A 334 -10.77 -5.70 35.70
N GLU A 335 -10.23 -6.58 36.54
CA GLU A 335 -10.91 -7.21 37.69
C GLU A 335 -11.02 -6.26 38.89
#